data_AF-A0A2E1TBK5-F1
#
_entry.id   AF-A0A2E1TBK5-F1
#
_cell.length_a   1.000
_cell.length_b   1.000
_cell.length_c   1.000
_cell.angle_alpha   90.00
_cell.angle_beta   90.00
_cell.angle_gamma   90.00
#
_symmetry.space_group_name_H-M   'P 1'
#
loop_
_entity.id
_entity.type
_entity.pdbx_description
1 polymer ?
#
loop_
_entity_poly.entity_id
_entity_poly.type
_entity_poly.pdbx_seq_one_letter_code
_entity_poly.pdbx_strand_id
1 'polypeptide(L)'
;MIIKCIHHKILIFTLLLPILLNGQQSKCFETRPEGVPSGIKNKKSGFIITDVPSYLWHRGCGPTALGMIIGYYDLNGFNDLFSENTINQTNSINMSIASDEHYNNYSIPLDYYPNLLSDNSENGLGHQNNSIADFMKTSMSVYNNYWGWSWSSDIGNAFEEYINYINPNYITNTEYTFFSNNSWEKFKNEINNNRPVIILVDSDGDNSTDHFVVGFGYDNINQEFACYDTWDNNIHWYSWQEMQNGVNWGVFGFNSFNIENTSTSVTDEAYIDKKMFVIDILGKKTNQTYNKPLIYFYDNQQYLKQIIIR
;
A
#
# COMPACT_ATOMS: atom_id res chain seq x y z
N MET A 1 26.44 55.91 47.57
CA MET A 1 25.68 55.81 46.31
C MET A 1 25.69 54.35 45.89
N ILE A 2 24.56 53.65 46.06
CA ILE A 2 24.45 52.19 45.95
C ILE A 2 24.22 51.82 44.48
N ILE A 3 25.12 51.04 43.88
CA ILE A 3 24.97 50.49 42.53
C ILE A 3 24.21 49.17 42.66
N LYS A 4 22.94 49.14 42.26
CA LYS A 4 22.14 47.92 42.13
C LYS A 4 22.52 47.20 40.83
N CYS A 5 23.11 46.01 40.96
CA CYS A 5 23.34 45.09 39.86
C CYS A 5 22.04 44.34 39.55
N ILE A 6 21.49 44.50 38.35
CA ILE A 6 20.30 43.78 37.88
C ILE A 6 20.78 42.56 37.08
N HIS A 7 20.59 41.36 37.62
CA HIS A 7 20.76 40.12 36.87
C HIS A 7 19.52 39.85 36.01
N HIS A 8 19.65 40.02 34.70
CA HIS A 8 18.68 39.50 33.73
C HIS A 8 18.93 37.99 33.57
N LYS A 9 18.01 37.17 34.09
CA LYS A 9 17.91 35.76 33.70
C LYS A 9 17.32 35.70 32.30
N ILE A 10 18.16 35.38 31.32
CA ILE A 10 17.71 35.05 29.96
C ILE A 10 17.04 33.68 30.05
N LEU A 11 15.72 33.67 29.99
CA LEU A 11 14.92 32.44 29.86
C LEU A 11 14.96 32.05 28.38
N ILE A 12 15.81 31.08 28.03
CA ILE A 12 15.83 30.50 26.68
C ILE A 12 14.60 29.61 26.56
N PHE A 13 13.55 30.13 25.90
CA PHE A 13 12.48 29.31 25.37
C PHE A 13 13.03 28.58 24.13
N THR A 14 13.43 27.32 24.29
CA THR A 14 13.61 26.41 23.16
C THR A 14 12.24 26.12 22.57
N LEU A 15 11.88 26.87 21.52
CA LEU A 15 10.74 26.57 20.67
C LEU A 15 11.06 25.23 19.96
N LEU A 16 10.58 24.12 20.51
CA LEU A 16 10.50 22.84 19.79
C LEU A 16 9.44 23.03 18.69
N LEU A 17 9.86 23.52 17.53
CA LEU A 17 9.05 23.37 16.32
C LEU A 17 8.91 21.87 16.07
N PRO A 18 7.69 21.32 15.92
CA PRO A 18 7.55 19.98 15.38
C PRO A 18 8.19 19.99 13.99
N ILE A 19 9.18 19.13 13.79
CA ILE A 19 9.67 18.82 12.45
C ILE A 19 8.46 18.20 11.74
N LEU A 20 7.78 18.99 10.92
CA LEU A 20 6.85 18.45 9.94
C LEU A 20 7.70 17.59 9.01
N LEU A 21 7.73 16.28 9.28
CA LEU A 21 8.36 15.29 8.43
C LEU A 21 7.52 15.22 7.14
N ASN A 22 7.94 15.99 6.14
CA ASN A 22 7.32 16.00 4.82
C ASN A 22 7.59 14.65 4.14
N GLY A 23 6.59 14.11 3.45
CA GLY A 23 6.76 12.93 2.60
C GLY A 23 7.83 13.14 1.53
N GLN A 24 8.26 12.05 0.90
CA GLN A 24 9.20 12.08 -0.23
C GLN A 24 8.50 11.56 -1.50
N GLN A 25 8.94 12.00 -2.69
CA GLN A 25 8.32 11.60 -3.96
C GLN A 25 9.00 10.38 -4.56
N SER A 26 8.21 9.55 -5.24
CA SER A 26 8.76 8.75 -6.33
C SER A 26 8.96 9.62 -7.57
N LYS A 27 10.08 9.42 -8.26
CA LYS A 27 10.48 10.10 -9.49
C LYS A 27 10.62 9.17 -10.69
N CYS A 28 10.27 7.90 -10.50
CA CYS A 28 10.51 6.78 -11.40
C CYS A 28 9.67 6.82 -12.69
N PHE A 29 10.24 6.23 -13.74
CA PHE A 29 9.68 6.08 -15.08
C PHE A 29 9.13 4.68 -15.35
N GLU A 30 8.45 4.52 -16.48
CA GLU A 30 7.85 3.25 -16.94
C GLU A 30 8.85 2.10 -17.11
N THR A 31 10.11 2.40 -17.38
CA THR A 31 11.18 1.42 -17.56
C THR A 31 12.32 1.68 -16.59
N ARG A 32 12.98 0.60 -16.13
CA ARG A 32 14.19 0.69 -15.32
C ARG A 32 15.24 1.58 -16.00
N PRO A 33 15.69 2.67 -15.35
CA PRO A 33 16.73 3.52 -15.91
C PRO A 33 18.04 2.75 -16.17
N GLU A 34 18.80 3.22 -17.16
CA GLU A 34 20.12 2.66 -17.43
C GLU A 34 21.04 2.84 -16.21
N GLY A 35 21.75 1.77 -15.83
CA GLY A 35 22.65 1.78 -14.68
C GLY A 35 22.00 1.42 -13.33
N VAL A 36 20.67 1.46 -13.23
CA VAL A 36 19.96 0.97 -12.03
C VAL A 36 20.05 -0.57 -11.99
N PRO A 37 20.64 -1.17 -10.93
CA PRO A 37 20.86 -2.60 -10.86
C PRO A 37 19.54 -3.33 -10.59
N SER A 38 19.35 -4.51 -11.17
CA SER A 38 18.14 -5.31 -11.01
C SER A 38 18.09 -6.12 -9.71
N GLY A 39 19.06 -5.96 -8.81
CA GLY A 39 19.20 -6.83 -7.63
C GLY A 39 19.42 -8.30 -8.00
N ILE A 40 19.27 -9.18 -7.00
CA ILE A 40 19.38 -10.63 -7.18
C ILE A 40 18.00 -11.18 -7.53
N LYS A 41 17.87 -11.97 -8.61
CA LYS A 41 16.58 -12.54 -9.05
C LYS A 41 16.31 -13.97 -8.56
N ASN A 42 17.38 -14.73 -8.30
CA ASN A 42 17.29 -16.17 -8.00
C ASN A 42 17.94 -16.46 -6.65
N LYS A 43 17.23 -16.12 -5.57
CA LYS A 43 17.68 -16.39 -4.21
C LYS A 43 17.16 -17.73 -3.72
N LYS A 44 18.04 -18.52 -3.11
CA LYS A 44 17.73 -19.90 -2.64
C LYS A 44 17.16 -19.96 -1.22
N SER A 45 17.29 -18.88 -0.45
CA SER A 45 16.90 -18.81 0.95
C SER A 45 16.25 -17.45 1.25
N GLY A 46 15.13 -17.48 1.95
CA GLY A 46 14.35 -16.31 2.34
C GLY A 46 12.91 -16.70 2.65
N PHE A 47 12.22 -15.87 3.42
CA PHE A 47 10.79 -15.97 3.62
C PHE A 47 10.10 -15.07 2.58
N ILE A 48 9.04 -15.56 1.94
CA ILE A 48 8.22 -14.80 1.00
C ILE A 48 6.74 -15.04 1.30
N ILE A 49 5.93 -13.99 1.23
CA ILE A 49 4.47 -14.08 1.14
C ILE A 49 4.11 -14.62 -0.25
N THR A 50 3.18 -15.57 -0.29
CA THR A 50 2.62 -16.07 -1.57
C THR A 50 1.48 -15.18 -2.04
N ASP A 51 1.14 -15.26 -3.33
CA ASP A 51 -0.07 -14.64 -3.87
C ASP A 51 -0.09 -13.09 -3.87
N VAL A 52 1.04 -12.43 -3.62
CA VAL A 52 1.20 -11.02 -3.99
C VAL A 52 1.26 -10.94 -5.52
N PRO A 53 0.32 -10.25 -6.18
CA PRO A 53 0.32 -10.16 -7.62
C PRO A 53 1.48 -9.27 -8.10
N SER A 54 2.10 -9.63 -9.21
CA SER A 54 3.24 -8.90 -9.78
C SER A 54 2.77 -8.02 -10.94
N TYR A 55 2.32 -6.80 -10.67
CA TYR A 55 1.92 -5.87 -11.73
C TYR A 55 3.12 -5.13 -12.31
N LEU A 56 3.07 -4.87 -13.62
CA LEU A 56 3.99 -3.97 -14.30
C LEU A 56 3.50 -2.53 -14.16
N TRP A 57 4.44 -1.61 -14.25
CA TRP A 57 4.23 -0.18 -14.14
C TRP A 57 3.07 0.27 -15.04
N HIS A 58 2.07 0.91 -14.44
CA HIS A 58 0.94 1.49 -15.15
C HIS A 58 0.64 2.90 -14.62
N ARG A 59 1.16 3.91 -15.34
CA ARG A 59 0.95 5.35 -15.10
C ARG A 59 1.44 5.84 -13.71
N GLY A 60 2.34 5.10 -13.07
CA GLY A 60 3.02 5.49 -11.83
C GLY A 60 3.41 4.26 -10.99
N CYS A 61 4.61 4.28 -10.40
CA CYS A 61 5.08 3.16 -9.56
C CYS A 61 4.27 3.06 -8.26
N GLY A 62 3.94 4.20 -7.65
CA GLY A 62 3.10 4.29 -6.45
C GLY A 62 1.73 3.63 -6.60
N PRO A 63 0.87 4.08 -7.53
CA PRO A 63 -0.46 3.48 -7.71
C PRO A 63 -0.37 2.02 -8.20
N THR A 64 0.65 1.66 -8.98
CA THR A 64 0.88 0.25 -9.37
C THR A 64 1.19 -0.62 -8.16
N ALA A 65 2.12 -0.20 -7.29
CA ALA A 65 2.48 -0.90 -6.07
C ALA A 65 1.28 -1.02 -5.12
N LEU A 66 0.49 0.04 -4.97
CA LEU A 66 -0.73 0.01 -4.17
C LEU A 66 -1.81 -0.90 -4.77
N GLY A 67 -1.92 -0.95 -6.10
CA GLY A 67 -2.73 -1.94 -6.80
C GLY A 67 -2.36 -3.37 -6.43
N MET A 68 -1.07 -3.69 -6.29
CA MET A 68 -0.66 -5.03 -5.84
C MET A 68 -1.03 -5.32 -4.39
N ILE A 69 -0.91 -4.34 -3.48
CA ILE A 69 -1.32 -4.48 -2.08
C ILE A 69 -2.83 -4.76 -1.99
N ILE A 70 -3.65 -3.98 -2.71
CA ILE A 70 -5.10 -4.16 -2.71
C ILE A 70 -5.45 -5.49 -3.39
N GLY A 71 -4.77 -5.84 -4.48
CA GLY A 71 -4.98 -7.11 -5.19
C GLY A 71 -4.62 -8.32 -4.33
N TYR A 72 -3.60 -8.21 -3.49
CA TYR A 72 -3.28 -9.21 -2.48
C TYR A 72 -4.40 -9.38 -1.47
N TYR A 73 -4.95 -8.29 -0.91
CA TYR A 73 -6.09 -8.38 0.01
C TYR A 73 -7.35 -8.94 -0.65
N ASP A 74 -7.59 -8.61 -1.92
CA ASP A 74 -8.69 -9.17 -2.72
C ASP A 74 -8.61 -10.70 -2.82
N LEU A 75 -7.40 -11.26 -3.01
CA LEU A 75 -7.18 -12.71 -3.02
C LEU A 75 -7.27 -13.35 -1.63
N ASN A 76 -7.14 -12.56 -0.57
CA ASN A 76 -6.97 -13.02 0.81
C ASN A 76 -8.11 -12.60 1.75
N GLY A 77 -9.35 -12.68 1.26
CA GLY A 77 -10.56 -12.58 2.09
C GLY A 77 -11.37 -11.29 1.92
N PHE A 78 -10.93 -10.38 1.05
CA PHE A 78 -11.60 -9.11 0.73
C PHE A 78 -11.98 -9.06 -0.76
N ASN A 79 -12.65 -10.11 -1.23
CA ASN A 79 -12.79 -10.49 -2.65
C ASN A 79 -13.69 -9.56 -3.51
N ASP A 80 -13.95 -8.34 -3.08
CA ASP A 80 -14.74 -7.34 -3.80
C ASP A 80 -14.01 -6.00 -4.00
N LEU A 81 -12.68 -5.97 -3.75
CA LEU A 81 -11.83 -4.80 -3.94
C LEU A 81 -11.50 -4.55 -5.41
N PHE A 82 -11.54 -5.60 -6.23
CA PHE A 82 -11.49 -5.53 -7.69
C PHE A 82 -12.64 -6.29 -8.34
N SER A 83 -12.99 -5.91 -9.58
CA SER A 83 -14.09 -6.52 -10.34
C SER A 83 -13.76 -7.90 -10.92
N GLU A 84 -12.48 -8.28 -10.96
CA GLU A 84 -12.00 -9.53 -11.50
C GLU A 84 -10.78 -10.07 -10.74
N ASN A 85 -10.39 -11.30 -11.07
CA ASN A 85 -9.26 -11.96 -10.41
C ASN A 85 -7.96 -11.15 -10.60
N THR A 86 -7.32 -10.85 -9.47
CA THR A 86 -6.18 -9.93 -9.38
C THR A 86 -4.82 -10.61 -9.58
N ILE A 87 -4.72 -11.93 -9.79
CA ILE A 87 -3.43 -12.62 -9.99
C ILE A 87 -2.69 -12.06 -11.21
N ASN A 88 -3.41 -11.73 -12.28
CA ASN A 88 -2.84 -11.16 -13.50
C ASN A 88 -3.21 -9.70 -13.65
N GLN A 89 -2.29 -8.91 -14.18
CA GLN A 89 -2.60 -7.53 -14.59
C GLN A 89 -3.37 -7.54 -15.91
N THR A 90 -4.64 -7.20 -15.82
CA THR A 90 -5.55 -7.09 -16.96
C THR A 90 -5.86 -5.61 -17.26
N ASN A 91 -6.68 -5.37 -18.28
CA ASN A 91 -7.19 -4.03 -18.55
C ASN A 91 -8.09 -3.50 -17.42
N SER A 92 -8.93 -4.33 -16.78
CA SER A 92 -9.76 -3.82 -15.67
C SER A 92 -8.90 -3.45 -14.47
N ILE A 93 -7.88 -4.26 -14.14
CA ILE A 93 -6.91 -3.94 -13.09
C ILE A 93 -6.19 -2.62 -13.42
N ASN A 94 -5.75 -2.44 -14.67
CA ASN A 94 -5.13 -1.19 -15.11
C ASN A 94 -6.07 0.02 -14.96
N MET A 95 -7.36 -0.14 -15.26
CA MET A 95 -8.34 0.94 -15.09
C MET A 95 -8.59 1.29 -13.62
N SER A 96 -8.53 0.30 -12.73
CA SER A 96 -8.58 0.53 -11.28
C SER A 96 -7.29 1.16 -10.74
N ILE A 97 -6.11 0.82 -11.29
CA ILE A 97 -4.84 1.45 -10.92
C ILE A 97 -4.80 2.91 -11.35
N ALA A 98 -5.05 3.18 -12.64
CA ALA A 98 -5.07 4.52 -13.19
C ALA A 98 -6.02 4.57 -14.40
N SER A 99 -7.19 5.18 -14.21
CA SER A 99 -8.26 5.22 -15.20
C SER A 99 -7.87 6.06 -16.43
N ASP A 100 -8.62 5.92 -17.52
CA ASP A 100 -8.45 6.77 -18.69
C ASP A 100 -8.82 8.22 -18.42
N GLU A 101 -9.74 8.49 -17.49
CA GLU A 101 -10.02 9.86 -17.03
C GLU A 101 -8.80 10.44 -16.29
N HIS A 102 -8.16 9.66 -15.41
CA HIS A 102 -6.91 10.04 -14.76
C HIS A 102 -5.80 10.35 -15.78
N TYR A 103 -5.62 9.49 -16.78
CA TYR A 103 -4.67 9.73 -17.88
C TYR A 103 -4.95 11.01 -18.65
N ASN A 104 -6.19 11.20 -19.09
CA ASN A 104 -6.56 12.35 -19.91
C ASN A 104 -6.54 13.68 -19.14
N ASN A 105 -6.68 13.64 -17.81
CA ASN A 105 -6.73 14.85 -16.99
C ASN A 105 -5.39 15.26 -16.39
N TYR A 106 -4.55 14.30 -15.98
CA TYR A 106 -3.37 14.57 -15.15
C TYR A 106 -2.13 13.84 -15.68
N SER A 107 -2.30 12.63 -16.18
CA SER A 107 -1.20 11.70 -16.42
C SER A 107 -0.87 11.58 -17.92
N ILE A 108 -0.72 12.69 -18.65
CA ILE A 108 -0.20 12.65 -20.03
C ILE A 108 1.34 12.80 -19.96
N PRO A 109 2.14 11.91 -20.58
CA PRO A 109 3.61 11.90 -20.45
C PRO A 109 4.32 13.03 -21.22
N LEU A 110 4.01 14.28 -20.87
CA LEU A 110 4.51 15.49 -21.52
C LEU A 110 5.43 16.31 -20.62
N ASP A 111 5.40 16.10 -19.30
CA ASP A 111 6.25 16.80 -18.36
C ASP A 111 7.30 15.89 -17.71
N TYR A 112 8.48 16.47 -17.52
CA TYR A 112 9.63 15.81 -16.92
C TYR A 112 10.46 16.87 -16.19
N TYR A 113 11.02 16.51 -15.04
CA TYR A 113 11.81 17.43 -14.24
C TYR A 113 12.93 18.09 -15.07
N PRO A 114 13.13 19.42 -14.99
CA PRO A 114 12.50 20.37 -14.06
C PRO A 114 11.26 21.10 -14.61
N ASN A 115 10.69 20.67 -15.72
CA ASN A 115 9.64 21.39 -16.44
C ASN A 115 8.26 20.74 -16.19
N LEU A 116 7.60 21.14 -15.12
CA LEU A 116 6.24 20.70 -14.80
C LEU A 116 5.23 21.47 -15.67
N LEU A 117 4.26 20.77 -16.27
CA LEU A 117 3.17 21.39 -17.01
C LEU A 117 1.92 21.44 -16.14
N SER A 118 1.14 22.52 -16.27
CA SER A 118 -0.15 22.62 -15.57
C SER A 118 -1.17 21.70 -16.24
N ASP A 119 -1.94 20.97 -15.43
CA ASP A 119 -2.98 20.05 -15.88
C ASP A 119 -4.38 20.44 -15.35
N ASN A 120 -5.36 19.53 -15.46
CA ASN A 120 -6.74 19.80 -15.01
C ASN A 120 -6.91 19.90 -13.48
N SER A 121 -5.93 19.44 -12.69
CA SER A 121 -5.93 19.52 -11.22
C SER A 121 -5.81 20.96 -10.71
N GLU A 122 -5.17 21.86 -11.46
CA GLU A 122 -4.96 23.27 -11.09
C GLU A 122 -6.21 24.14 -11.30
N ASN A 123 -7.05 23.76 -12.27
CA ASN A 123 -8.14 24.59 -12.75
C ASN A 123 -9.53 24.12 -12.26
N GLY A 124 -9.57 23.10 -11.38
CA GLY A 124 -10.81 22.50 -10.88
C GLY A 124 -11.63 21.78 -11.97
N LEU A 125 -11.00 21.41 -13.08
CA LEU A 125 -11.61 20.67 -14.21
C LEU A 125 -11.36 19.17 -14.13
N GLY A 126 -10.83 18.69 -13.01
CA GLY A 126 -10.63 17.28 -12.73
C GLY A 126 -11.95 16.51 -12.63
N HIS A 127 -11.89 15.22 -12.92
CA HIS A 127 -13.00 14.29 -12.68
C HIS A 127 -13.06 13.86 -11.19
N GLN A 128 -14.13 13.16 -10.82
CA GLN A 128 -14.24 12.54 -9.49
C GLN A 128 -13.32 11.33 -9.39
N ASN A 129 -12.61 11.17 -8.27
CA ASN A 129 -11.71 10.03 -8.05
C ASN A 129 -12.40 8.70 -8.33
N ASN A 130 -11.82 7.90 -9.23
CA ASN A 130 -12.34 6.58 -9.56
C ASN A 130 -11.25 5.52 -9.76
N SER A 131 -9.98 5.89 -9.61
CA SER A 131 -8.83 5.00 -9.66
C SER A 131 -7.85 5.28 -8.51
N ILE A 132 -7.00 4.30 -8.21
CA ILE A 132 -5.99 4.38 -7.14
C ILE A 132 -5.09 5.61 -7.35
N ALA A 133 -4.70 5.89 -8.59
CA ALA A 133 -3.89 7.05 -8.96
C ALA A 133 -4.58 8.40 -8.66
N ASP A 134 -5.91 8.48 -8.72
CA ASP A 134 -6.64 9.69 -8.31
C ASP A 134 -6.54 9.92 -6.80
N PHE A 135 -6.82 8.88 -6.01
CA PHE A 135 -6.73 8.96 -4.55
C PHE A 135 -5.29 9.22 -4.09
N MET A 136 -4.29 8.73 -4.83
CA MET A 136 -2.87 8.97 -4.57
C MET A 136 -2.36 10.30 -5.16
N LYS A 137 -3.19 11.03 -5.90
CA LYS A 137 -2.84 12.30 -6.56
C LYS A 137 -1.67 12.18 -7.54
N THR A 138 -1.53 11.01 -8.15
CA THR A 138 -0.44 10.70 -9.09
C THR A 138 -0.47 11.65 -10.29
N SER A 139 0.71 12.16 -10.67
CA SER A 139 0.91 13.12 -11.77
C SER A 139 0.10 14.43 -11.71
N MET A 140 -0.59 14.73 -10.62
CA MET A 140 -1.36 15.97 -10.51
C MET A 140 -0.44 17.17 -10.27
N SER A 141 -0.41 18.11 -11.21
CA SER A 141 0.50 19.27 -11.16
C SER A 141 0.27 20.17 -9.95
N VAL A 142 -0.97 20.28 -9.44
CA VAL A 142 -1.30 21.06 -8.22
C VAL A 142 -0.56 20.55 -6.97
N TYR A 143 -0.10 19.29 -7.00
CA TYR A 143 0.70 18.67 -5.95
C TYR A 143 2.20 18.54 -6.32
N ASN A 144 2.63 19.22 -7.38
CA ASN A 144 3.99 19.13 -7.95
C ASN A 144 4.41 17.71 -8.34
N ASN A 145 3.47 16.87 -8.77
CA ASN A 145 3.75 15.55 -9.31
C ASN A 145 3.87 15.64 -10.83
N TYR A 146 5.03 15.26 -11.36
CA TYR A 146 5.24 15.02 -12.80
C TYR A 146 4.59 13.69 -13.21
N TRP A 147 4.57 13.38 -14.50
CA TRP A 147 4.18 12.08 -15.03
C TRP A 147 4.73 10.90 -14.20
N GLY A 148 3.81 10.14 -13.60
CA GLY A 148 4.08 8.94 -12.81
C GLY A 148 4.55 9.19 -11.38
N TRP A 149 4.74 10.45 -10.97
CA TRP A 149 5.22 10.80 -9.64
C TRP A 149 4.08 10.80 -8.62
N SER A 150 4.39 10.46 -7.37
CA SER A 150 3.46 10.47 -6.24
C SER A 150 4.22 10.67 -4.94
N TRP A 151 3.55 11.20 -3.91
CA TRP A 151 4.16 11.40 -2.60
C TRP A 151 3.94 10.18 -1.69
N SER A 152 4.96 9.84 -0.90
CA SER A 152 4.87 8.78 0.10
C SER A 152 3.80 9.04 1.16
N SER A 153 3.51 10.31 1.43
CA SER A 153 2.48 10.74 2.37
C SER A 153 1.06 10.49 1.88
N ASP A 154 0.86 10.30 0.57
CA ASP A 154 -0.47 10.07 0.00
C ASP A 154 -0.82 8.58 -0.08
N ILE A 155 0.14 7.66 0.10
CA ILE A 155 -0.09 6.22 -0.02
C ILE A 155 -1.12 5.70 1.00
N GLY A 156 -0.95 6.04 2.27
CA GLY A 156 -1.84 5.60 3.34
C GLY A 156 -3.27 6.07 3.11
N ASN A 157 -3.46 7.37 2.88
CA ASN A 157 -4.76 7.95 2.58
C ASN A 157 -5.38 7.36 1.30
N ALA A 158 -4.59 7.14 0.25
CA ALA A 158 -5.09 6.56 -0.99
C ALA A 158 -5.63 5.14 -0.80
N PHE A 159 -4.95 4.32 0.02
CA PHE A 159 -5.43 2.98 0.39
C PHE A 159 -6.78 3.05 1.09
N GLU A 160 -6.88 3.88 2.12
CA GLU A 160 -8.07 4.00 2.96
C GLU A 160 -9.27 4.57 2.16
N GLU A 161 -9.04 5.62 1.35
CA GLU A 161 -10.07 6.26 0.55
C GLU A 161 -10.55 5.36 -0.61
N TYR A 162 -9.63 4.68 -1.32
CA TYR A 162 -10.01 3.76 -2.40
C TYR A 162 -10.83 2.58 -1.85
N ILE A 163 -10.39 1.97 -0.74
CA ILE A 163 -11.13 0.86 -0.13
C ILE A 163 -12.51 1.31 0.33
N ASN A 164 -12.62 2.46 1.00
CA ASN A 164 -13.92 3.00 1.41
C ASN A 164 -14.82 3.34 0.22
N TYR A 165 -14.26 3.81 -0.90
CA TYR A 165 -14.99 4.04 -2.14
C TYR A 165 -15.57 2.74 -2.74
N ILE A 166 -14.80 1.64 -2.71
CA ILE A 166 -15.26 0.35 -3.21
C ILE A 166 -16.23 -0.33 -2.23
N ASN A 167 -15.85 -0.43 -0.95
CA ASN A 167 -16.66 -1.05 0.09
C ASN A 167 -16.47 -0.33 1.45
N PRO A 168 -17.42 0.51 1.87
CA PRO A 168 -17.33 1.26 3.13
C PRO A 168 -17.52 0.39 4.39
N ASN A 169 -17.74 -0.92 4.26
CA ASN A 169 -17.83 -1.84 5.40
C ASN A 169 -16.46 -2.35 5.88
N TYR A 170 -15.38 -2.02 5.17
CA TYR A 170 -14.03 -2.34 5.57
C TYR A 170 -13.43 -1.23 6.42
N ILE A 171 -12.76 -1.62 7.50
CA ILE A 171 -11.97 -0.72 8.34
C ILE A 171 -10.53 -0.91 7.93
N THR A 172 -9.89 0.18 7.54
CA THR A 172 -8.49 0.21 7.11
C THR A 172 -7.64 0.96 8.12
N ASN A 173 -6.38 0.54 8.28
CA ASN A 173 -5.39 1.27 9.06
C ASN A 173 -4.04 1.19 8.36
N THR A 174 -3.36 2.33 8.24
CA THR A 174 -2.03 2.43 7.64
C THR A 174 -1.02 3.05 8.59
N GLU A 175 0.24 2.63 8.51
CA GLU A 175 1.35 3.26 9.26
C GLU A 175 2.54 3.47 8.32
N TYR A 176 3.14 4.65 8.38
CA TYR A 176 4.42 4.92 7.73
C TYR A 176 5.57 4.74 8.73
N THR A 177 6.52 3.87 8.41
CA THR A 177 7.76 3.68 9.19
C THR A 177 8.96 4.19 8.39
N PHE A 178 9.63 5.21 8.91
CA PHE A 178 10.93 5.66 8.38
C PHE A 178 12.03 4.62 8.62
N PHE A 179 13.03 4.63 7.74
CA PHE A 179 14.25 3.87 7.96
C PHE A 179 14.89 4.24 9.29
N SER A 180 15.26 3.21 10.07
CA SER A 180 15.96 3.35 11.35
C SER A 180 16.54 2.00 11.76
N ASN A 181 17.34 1.97 12.83
CA ASN A 181 17.91 0.72 13.35
C ASN A 181 16.85 -0.34 13.71
N ASN A 182 15.61 0.06 14.00
CA ASN A 182 14.51 -0.85 14.36
C ASN A 182 13.52 -1.10 13.20
N SER A 183 13.66 -0.41 12.06
CA SER A 183 12.71 -0.53 10.95
C SER A 183 12.75 -1.92 10.30
N TRP A 184 13.90 -2.60 10.35
CA TRP A 184 14.05 -3.97 9.85
C TRP A 184 13.15 -4.96 10.59
N GLU A 185 13.09 -4.89 11.92
CA GLU A 185 12.24 -5.77 12.71
C GLU A 185 10.75 -5.45 12.51
N LYS A 186 10.40 -4.17 12.35
CA LYS A 186 9.03 -3.76 11.99
C LYS A 186 8.62 -4.31 10.62
N PHE A 187 9.48 -4.18 9.61
CA PHE A 187 9.25 -4.74 8.28
C PHE A 187 9.04 -6.25 8.35
N LYS A 188 9.94 -6.98 9.00
CA LYS A 188 9.78 -8.44 9.17
C LYS A 188 8.51 -8.80 9.94
N ASN A 189 8.09 -8.01 10.92
CA ASN A 189 6.85 -8.25 11.63
C ASN A 189 5.64 -8.19 10.69
N GLU A 190 5.58 -7.23 9.76
CA GLU A 190 4.53 -7.19 8.74
C GLU A 190 4.57 -8.44 7.86
N ILE A 191 5.76 -8.79 7.36
CA ILE A 191 5.93 -9.96 6.48
C ILE A 191 5.53 -11.27 7.19
N ASN A 192 5.93 -11.45 8.46
CA ASN A 192 5.59 -12.62 9.28
C ASN A 192 4.09 -12.74 9.57
N ASN A 193 3.36 -11.63 9.54
CA ASN A 193 1.90 -11.61 9.68
C ASN A 193 1.18 -11.66 8.32
N ASN A 194 1.88 -12.04 7.24
CA ASN A 194 1.32 -12.15 5.90
C ASN A 194 0.77 -10.80 5.40
N ARG A 195 1.48 -9.70 5.67
CA ARG A 195 1.12 -8.35 5.22
C ARG A 195 2.25 -7.77 4.36
N PRO A 196 2.11 -7.71 3.03
CA PRO A 196 3.07 -7.01 2.19
C PRO A 196 3.03 -5.50 2.47
N VAL A 197 4.11 -4.81 2.14
CA VAL A 197 4.30 -3.37 2.39
C VAL A 197 4.71 -2.65 1.11
N ILE A 198 4.59 -1.32 1.08
CA ILE A 198 5.18 -0.50 0.02
C ILE A 198 6.40 0.20 0.58
N ILE A 199 7.55 0.00 -0.06
CA ILE A 199 8.85 0.57 0.33
C ILE A 199 9.17 1.71 -0.64
N LEU A 200 9.55 2.87 -0.12
CA LEU A 200 10.16 3.95 -0.90
C LEU A 200 11.67 3.82 -0.86
N VAL A 201 12.29 3.81 -2.03
CA VAL A 201 13.72 3.63 -2.21
C VAL A 201 14.33 4.74 -3.07
N ASP A 202 15.65 4.84 -2.95
CA ASP A 202 16.58 5.49 -3.88
C ASP A 202 17.19 4.40 -4.76
N SER A 203 16.67 4.20 -5.96
CA SER A 203 17.03 3.07 -6.82
C SER A 203 18.39 3.22 -7.49
N ASP A 204 18.81 4.46 -7.77
CA ASP A 204 20.05 4.78 -8.49
C ASP A 204 21.23 5.22 -7.60
N GLY A 205 20.97 5.42 -6.31
CA GLY A 205 21.96 5.74 -5.30
C GLY A 205 22.38 7.21 -5.32
N ASP A 206 21.55 8.13 -5.80
CA ASP A 206 21.84 9.57 -5.81
C ASP A 206 21.50 10.29 -4.48
N ASN A 207 21.09 9.52 -3.47
CA ASN A 207 20.59 9.96 -2.16
C ASN A 207 19.28 10.77 -2.25
N SER A 208 18.48 10.51 -3.28
CA SER A 208 17.12 11.00 -3.46
C SER A 208 16.19 9.83 -3.70
N THR A 209 14.99 9.90 -3.14
CA THR A 209 14.00 8.86 -3.43
C THR A 209 13.51 9.00 -4.86
N ASP A 210 13.27 7.86 -5.49
CA ASP A 210 12.78 7.82 -6.85
C ASP A 210 11.75 6.72 -7.08
N HIS A 211 11.66 5.68 -6.24
CA HIS A 211 10.88 4.50 -6.62
C HIS A 211 10.08 3.87 -5.49
N PHE A 212 8.84 3.47 -5.80
CA PHE A 212 8.02 2.63 -4.91
C PHE A 212 8.04 1.19 -5.37
N VAL A 213 8.26 0.28 -4.43
CA VAL A 213 8.25 -1.17 -4.66
C VAL A 213 7.41 -1.89 -3.61
N VAL A 214 6.92 -3.08 -3.95
CA VAL A 214 6.12 -3.90 -3.03
C VAL A 214 7.04 -4.89 -2.33
N GLY A 215 7.31 -4.67 -1.05
CA GLY A 215 8.09 -5.58 -0.21
C GLY A 215 7.21 -6.70 0.33
N PHE A 216 7.58 -7.95 0.09
CA PHE A 216 6.77 -9.11 0.49
C PHE A 216 7.60 -10.29 1.02
N GLY A 217 8.90 -10.11 1.20
CA GLY A 217 9.77 -11.16 1.71
C GLY A 217 11.06 -10.61 2.29
N TYR A 218 11.80 -11.47 2.99
CA TYR A 218 13.07 -11.11 3.60
C TYR A 218 14.04 -12.29 3.70
N ASP A 219 15.33 -11.97 3.71
CA ASP A 219 16.41 -12.87 4.12
C ASP A 219 17.12 -12.25 5.31
N ASN A 220 16.96 -12.89 6.47
CA ASN A 220 17.50 -12.38 7.72
C ASN A 220 19.02 -12.54 7.83
N ILE A 221 19.62 -13.48 7.09
CA ILE A 221 21.08 -13.72 7.18
C ILE A 221 21.83 -12.58 6.50
N ASN A 222 21.39 -12.19 5.30
CA ASN A 222 22.01 -11.12 4.52
C ASN A 222 21.35 -9.75 4.74
N GLN A 223 20.28 -9.70 5.54
CA GLN A 223 19.48 -8.50 5.79
C GLN A 223 18.98 -7.86 4.48
N GLU A 224 18.29 -8.66 3.66
CA GLU A 224 17.77 -8.25 2.35
C GLU A 224 16.25 -8.35 2.30
N PHE A 225 15.58 -7.43 1.61
CA PHE A 225 14.15 -7.53 1.32
C PHE A 225 13.90 -8.04 -0.10
N ALA A 226 12.81 -8.80 -0.27
CA ALA A 226 12.30 -9.22 -1.56
C ALA A 226 11.17 -8.29 -2.01
N CYS A 227 11.18 -7.87 -3.27
CA CYS A 227 10.11 -7.04 -3.81
C CYS A 227 9.78 -7.31 -5.29
N TYR A 228 8.63 -6.78 -5.70
CA TYR A 228 8.32 -6.49 -7.09
C TYR A 228 8.60 -5.02 -7.33
N ASP A 229 9.39 -4.73 -8.35
CA ASP A 229 9.89 -3.39 -8.65
C ASP A 229 9.11 -2.68 -9.76
N THR A 230 7.97 -3.23 -10.17
CA THR A 230 7.09 -2.73 -11.26
C THR A 230 7.68 -2.74 -12.67
N TRP A 231 8.97 -3.03 -12.86
CA TRP A 231 9.58 -3.01 -14.20
C TRP A 231 9.63 -4.38 -14.86
N ASP A 232 9.59 -5.45 -14.07
CA ASP A 232 9.38 -6.81 -14.55
C ASP A 232 8.62 -7.64 -13.50
N ASN A 233 8.15 -8.84 -13.87
CA ASN A 233 7.37 -9.71 -12.97
C ASN A 233 8.23 -10.63 -12.09
N ASN A 234 9.56 -10.45 -12.06
CA ASN A 234 10.43 -11.28 -11.23
C ASN A 234 10.51 -10.73 -9.81
N ILE A 235 10.83 -11.61 -8.87
CA ILE A 235 11.22 -11.21 -7.52
C ILE A 235 12.65 -10.66 -7.59
N HIS A 236 12.87 -9.49 -7.00
CA HIS A 236 14.20 -8.91 -6.84
C HIS A 236 14.55 -8.79 -5.35
N TRP A 237 15.82 -8.96 -5.04
CA TRP A 237 16.34 -8.88 -3.69
C TRP A 237 17.40 -7.78 -3.58
N TYR A 238 17.26 -6.96 -2.54
CA TYR A 238 18.12 -5.81 -2.26
C TYR A 238 18.46 -5.73 -0.77
N SER A 239 19.63 -5.20 -0.44
CA SER A 239 20.05 -4.98 0.95
C SER A 239 19.15 -3.97 1.66
N TRP A 240 18.79 -4.25 2.91
CA TRP A 240 18.08 -3.30 3.76
C TRP A 240 19.07 -2.35 4.42
N GLN A 241 19.27 -1.20 3.78
CA GLN A 241 20.24 -0.18 4.19
C GLN A 241 19.68 1.22 3.95
N GLU A 242 20.20 2.21 4.66
CA GLU A 242 19.80 3.61 4.51
C GLU A 242 20.18 4.16 3.13
N MET A 243 19.41 5.12 2.62
CA MET A 243 19.80 5.92 1.46
C MET A 243 21.10 6.69 1.72
N GLN A 244 22.04 6.59 0.79
CA GLN A 244 23.30 7.34 0.78
C GLN A 244 23.84 7.42 -0.66
N ASN A 245 24.70 8.40 -0.94
CA ASN A 245 25.34 8.50 -2.25
C ASN A 245 26.13 7.22 -2.59
N GLY A 246 25.84 6.62 -3.75
CA GLY A 246 26.43 5.37 -4.23
C GLY A 246 25.79 4.11 -3.65
N VAL A 247 24.71 4.23 -2.89
CA VAL A 247 23.97 3.12 -2.29
C VAL A 247 22.64 2.93 -3.03
N ASN A 248 22.69 2.16 -4.10
CA ASN A 248 21.51 1.82 -4.89
C ASN A 248 20.54 1.01 -4.03
N TRP A 249 19.25 1.26 -4.23
CA TRP A 249 18.12 0.69 -3.49
C TRP A 249 18.15 1.00 -1.99
N GLY A 250 18.75 2.13 -1.61
CA GLY A 250 18.69 2.64 -0.25
C GLY A 250 17.24 2.89 0.18
N VAL A 251 16.87 2.46 1.38
CA VAL A 251 15.49 2.51 1.88
C VAL A 251 15.26 3.83 2.61
N PHE A 252 14.23 4.56 2.20
CA PHE A 252 13.75 5.75 2.92
C PHE A 252 12.78 5.36 4.04
N GLY A 253 11.88 4.42 3.76
CA GLY A 253 10.85 3.96 4.67
C GLY A 253 9.81 3.11 3.95
N PHE A 254 8.78 2.69 4.68
CA PHE A 254 7.71 1.86 4.12
C PHE A 254 6.34 2.14 4.76
N ASN A 255 5.29 1.86 4.01
CA ASN A 255 3.91 1.85 4.47
C ASN A 255 3.48 0.42 4.80
N SER A 256 2.92 0.20 5.98
CA SER A 256 2.15 -1.01 6.31
C SER A 256 0.66 -0.76 6.18
N PHE A 257 -0.08 -1.83 5.91
CA PHE A 257 -1.51 -1.80 5.61
C PHE A 257 -2.22 -2.88 6.40
N ASN A 258 -3.39 -2.56 6.94
CA ASN A 258 -4.30 -3.51 7.57
C ASN A 258 -5.72 -3.23 7.08
N ILE A 259 -6.51 -4.30 6.90
CA ILE A 259 -7.92 -4.23 6.55
C ILE A 259 -8.69 -5.25 7.39
N GLU A 260 -9.81 -4.82 7.94
CA GLU A 260 -10.69 -5.60 8.80
C GLU A 260 -12.13 -5.49 8.31
N ASN A 261 -12.93 -6.52 8.54
CA ASN A 261 -14.34 -6.51 8.20
C ASN A 261 -15.17 -6.11 9.43
N THR A 262 -16.04 -5.11 9.29
CA THR A 262 -16.99 -4.72 10.34
C THR A 262 -17.93 -5.86 10.76
N SER A 263 -18.15 -6.85 9.89
CA SER A 263 -19.00 -8.00 10.19
C SER A 263 -18.34 -9.07 11.07
N THR A 264 -17.01 -9.10 11.17
CA THR A 264 -16.30 -10.03 12.09
C THR A 264 -16.33 -9.56 13.54
N SER A 265 -16.55 -8.27 13.82
CA SER A 265 -16.58 -7.73 15.18
C SER A 265 -17.93 -7.92 15.88
N VAL A 266 -19.00 -8.20 15.14
CA VAL A 266 -20.35 -8.47 15.69
C VAL A 266 -20.58 -9.97 15.92
N THR A 267 -19.72 -10.83 15.37
CA THR A 267 -19.91 -12.30 15.40
C THR A 267 -19.31 -13.02 16.60
N ASP A 268 -18.54 -12.37 17.48
CA ASP A 268 -17.91 -13.10 18.59
C ASP A 268 -18.67 -12.96 19.92
N GLU A 269 -19.22 -11.79 20.25
CA GLU A 269 -19.92 -11.60 21.53
C GLU A 269 -21.43 -11.93 21.47
N ALA A 270 -22.08 -11.75 20.33
CA ALA A 270 -23.52 -12.03 20.18
C ALA A 270 -23.85 -13.49 19.83
N TYR A 271 -22.84 -14.29 19.50
CA TYR A 271 -22.98 -15.63 18.89
C TYR A 271 -22.97 -16.77 19.92
N ILE A 272 -22.48 -16.50 21.13
CA ILE A 272 -22.41 -17.50 22.21
C ILE A 272 -23.79 -17.76 22.85
N ASP A 273 -24.76 -16.84 22.74
CA ASP A 273 -26.03 -16.94 23.48
C ASP A 273 -27.25 -17.40 22.66
N LYS A 274 -27.13 -17.55 21.33
CA LYS A 274 -28.22 -18.03 20.47
C LYS A 274 -27.92 -19.41 19.92
N LYS A 275 -28.72 -20.41 20.33
CA LYS A 275 -28.68 -21.77 19.80
C LYS A 275 -28.85 -21.75 18.29
N MET A 276 -27.81 -22.20 17.58
CA MET A 276 -27.80 -22.35 16.14
C MET A 276 -28.02 -23.82 15.77
N PHE A 277 -28.76 -24.06 14.70
CA PHE A 277 -28.77 -25.38 14.06
C PHE A 277 -28.48 -25.25 12.57
N VAL A 278 -27.73 -26.22 12.06
CA VAL A 278 -27.24 -26.27 10.68
C VAL A 278 -28.17 -27.16 9.85
N ILE A 279 -28.58 -26.70 8.67
CA ILE A 279 -29.27 -27.55 7.71
C ILE A 279 -28.52 -27.63 6.37
N ASP A 280 -28.64 -28.76 5.70
CA ASP A 280 -28.14 -28.95 4.34
C ASP A 280 -29.03 -28.29 3.28
N ILE A 281 -28.56 -28.25 2.02
CA ILE A 281 -29.33 -27.71 0.88
C ILE A 281 -30.68 -28.40 0.62
N LEU A 282 -30.92 -29.56 1.24
CA LEU A 282 -32.19 -30.30 1.15
C LEU A 282 -33.08 -30.07 2.37
N GLY A 283 -32.68 -29.16 3.28
CA GLY A 283 -33.45 -28.78 4.46
C GLY A 283 -33.29 -29.71 5.67
N LYS A 284 -32.31 -30.63 5.66
CA LYS A 284 -32.11 -31.60 6.76
C LYS A 284 -31.09 -31.09 7.76
N LYS A 285 -31.41 -31.19 9.06
CA LYS A 285 -30.46 -30.89 10.15
C LYS A 285 -29.25 -31.81 10.06
N THR A 286 -28.05 -31.23 10.10
CA THR A 286 -26.78 -31.98 10.00
C THR A 286 -25.73 -31.42 10.94
N ASN A 287 -24.83 -32.28 11.42
CA ASN A 287 -23.64 -31.90 12.19
C ASN A 287 -22.34 -32.14 11.39
N GLN A 288 -22.44 -32.46 10.10
CA GLN A 288 -21.28 -32.81 9.25
C GLN A 288 -20.87 -31.66 8.33
N THR A 289 -19.60 -31.29 8.38
CA THR A 289 -19.00 -30.18 7.63
C THR A 289 -17.99 -30.68 6.60
N TYR A 290 -18.44 -31.20 5.45
CA TYR A 290 -17.56 -31.40 4.28
C TYR A 290 -18.33 -31.22 2.96
N ASN A 291 -17.80 -30.32 2.12
CA ASN A 291 -18.11 -30.12 0.69
C ASN A 291 -19.59 -30.02 0.29
N LYS A 292 -20.42 -29.36 1.11
CA LYS A 292 -21.80 -29.01 0.76
C LYS A 292 -22.12 -27.58 1.19
N PRO A 293 -22.90 -26.81 0.41
CA PRO A 293 -23.41 -25.53 0.87
C PRO A 293 -24.31 -25.75 2.09
N LEU A 294 -24.15 -24.92 3.12
CA LEU A 294 -24.95 -24.99 4.35
C LEU A 294 -25.71 -23.68 4.54
N ILE A 295 -26.85 -23.76 5.23
CA ILE A 295 -27.63 -22.60 5.64
C ILE A 295 -27.79 -22.69 7.16
N TYR A 296 -27.51 -21.58 7.84
CA TYR A 296 -27.59 -21.47 9.29
C TYR A 296 -28.89 -20.78 9.70
N PHE A 297 -29.58 -21.36 10.68
CA PHE A 297 -30.84 -20.85 11.21
C PHE A 297 -30.70 -20.49 12.68
N TYR A 298 -31.30 -19.35 13.02
CA TYR A 298 -31.55 -18.95 14.39
C TYR A 298 -33.00 -19.28 14.77
N ASP A 299 -33.23 -19.59 16.05
CA ASP A 299 -34.58 -19.87 16.60
C ASP A 299 -35.58 -18.69 16.45
N ASN A 300 -35.12 -17.51 16.02
CA ASN A 300 -35.93 -16.30 15.83
C ASN A 300 -36.30 -15.99 14.36
N GLN A 301 -36.19 -16.95 13.43
CA GLN A 301 -36.53 -16.80 12.00
C GLN A 301 -35.69 -15.78 11.20
N GLN A 302 -34.57 -15.30 11.73
CA GLN A 302 -33.58 -14.56 10.94
C GLN A 302 -32.63 -15.54 10.25
N TYR A 303 -32.23 -15.25 9.00
CA TYR A 303 -31.34 -16.09 8.22
C TYR A 303 -30.02 -15.36 7.89
N LEU A 304 -28.91 -16.08 8.00
CA LEU A 304 -27.59 -15.64 7.58
C LEU A 304 -27.09 -16.68 6.57
N LYS A 305 -26.84 -16.24 5.33
CA LYS A 305 -26.38 -17.13 4.26
C LYS A 305 -24.87 -17.02 4.16
N GLN A 306 -24.16 -17.95 4.78
CA GLN A 306 -22.71 -18.09 4.62
C GLN A 306 -22.42 -19.34 3.80
N ILE A 307 -21.86 -19.15 2.60
CA ILE A 307 -21.42 -20.27 1.75
C ILE A 307 -19.96 -20.54 2.13
N ILE A 308 -19.72 -21.57 2.93
CA ILE A 308 -18.36 -22.06 3.17
C ILE A 308 -18.05 -23.08 2.08
N ILE A 309 -17.23 -22.70 1.11
CA ILE A 309 -16.56 -23.63 0.20
C ILE A 309 -15.15 -23.84 0.75
N ARG A 310 -14.82 -25.08 1.09
CA ARG A 310 -13.43 -25.55 1.25
C ARG A 310 -13.09 -26.39 0.03
#